data_AF-A0A7C7A8N4-F1
#
_entry.id   AF-A0A7C7A8N4-F1
#
_cell.length_a   1.000
_cell.length_b   1.000
_cell.length_c   1.000
_cell.angle_alpha   90.00
_cell.angle_beta   90.00
_cell.angle_gamma   90.00
#
_symmetry.space_group_name_H-M   'P 1'
#
loop_
_entity.id
_entity.type
_entity.pdbx_description
1 polymer ?
#
loop_
_entity_poly.entity_id
_entity_poly.type
_entity_poly.pdbx_seq_one_letter_code
_entity_poly.pdbx_strand_id
1 'polypeptide(L)'
;MRTCSKMYKIKLAKEAVKFAEKCDKNTKERIKEAIKKISQSPYVGKNIKKLKDKFPPLYRYRVGNIRIIYQIQKEEEVVFIVTIKYRGDAYK
;
A
#
# COMPACT_ATOMS: atom_id res chain seq x y z
N MET A 1 10.47 -23.63 -17.94
CA MET A 1 10.91 -22.68 -16.90
C MET A 1 9.70 -22.25 -16.07
N ARG A 2 9.64 -22.60 -14.78
CA ARG A 2 8.55 -22.17 -13.89
C ARG A 2 8.82 -20.72 -13.47
N THR A 3 8.17 -19.75 -14.11
CA THR A 3 8.14 -18.37 -13.61
C THR A 3 7.28 -18.34 -12.35
N CYS A 4 7.90 -18.63 -11.20
CA CYS A 4 7.24 -18.51 -9.91
C CYS A 4 7.06 -17.01 -9.62
N SER A 5 5.94 -16.45 -10.08
CA SER A 5 5.52 -15.08 -9.74
C SER A 5 5.23 -15.05 -8.24
N LYS A 6 6.26 -14.75 -7.43
CA LYS A 6 6.09 -14.60 -5.99
C LYS A 6 5.34 -13.29 -5.74
N MET A 7 4.03 -13.41 -5.52
CA MET A 7 3.17 -12.29 -5.13
C MET A 7 3.00 -12.30 -3.61
N TYR A 8 3.23 -11.16 -2.97
CA TYR A 8 2.96 -10.98 -1.56
C TYR A 8 1.46 -10.99 -1.30
N LYS A 9 1.03 -11.66 -0.22
CA LYS A 9 -0.35 -11.62 0.25
C LYS A 9 -0.65 -10.21 0.78
N ILE A 10 -1.78 -9.62 0.39
CA ILE A 10 -2.19 -8.32 0.89
C ILE A 10 -3.16 -8.50 2.07
N LYS A 11 -2.87 -7.85 3.19
CA LYS A 11 -3.82 -7.65 4.30
C LYS A 11 -4.12 -6.15 4.42
N LEU A 12 -5.40 -5.78 4.55
CA LEU A 12 -5.83 -4.39 4.68
C LEU A 12 -6.35 -4.15 6.11
N ALA A 13 -5.89 -3.08 6.75
CA ALA A 13 -6.48 -2.61 7.99
C ALA A 13 -7.92 -2.12 7.76
N LYS A 14 -8.76 -2.20 8.81
CA LYS A 14 -10.17 -1.77 8.75
C LYS A 14 -10.32 -0.32 8.27
N GLU A 15 -9.41 0.56 8.65
CA GLU A 15 -9.39 1.97 8.21
C GLU A 15 -9.10 2.11 6.72
N ALA A 16 -8.17 1.31 6.19
CA ALA A 16 -7.82 1.30 4.77
C ALA A 16 -9.02 0.83 3.92
N VAL A 17 -9.75 -0.18 4.39
CA VAL A 17 -10.99 -0.66 3.74
C VAL A 17 -12.03 0.46 3.72
N LYS A 18 -12.31 1.07 4.87
CA LYS A 18 -13.27 2.18 4.97
C LYS A 18 -12.92 3.37 4.07
N PHE A 19 -11.64 3.71 3.97
CA PHE A 19 -11.19 4.77 3.07
C PHE A 19 -11.48 4.40 1.61
N ALA A 20 -11.07 3.19 1.21
CA ALA A 20 -11.27 2.71 -0.15
C ALA A 20 -12.76 2.64 -0.52
N GLU A 21 -13.65 2.26 0.41
CA GLU A 21 -15.09 2.21 0.20
C GLU A 21 -15.73 3.59 -0.03
N LYS A 22 -15.24 4.61 0.67
CA LYS A 22 -15.73 6.00 0.55
C LYS A 22 -15.29 6.69 -0.74
N CYS A 23 -14.24 6.21 -1.40
CA CYS A 23 -13.74 6.78 -2.63
C CYS A 23 -14.68 6.56 -3.82
N ASP A 24 -14.58 7.44 -4.82
CA ASP A 24 -15.22 7.27 -6.12
C ASP A 24 -14.62 6.09 -6.90
N LYS A 25 -15.29 5.68 -7.99
CA LYS A 25 -14.90 4.51 -8.79
C LYS A 25 -13.47 4.64 -9.36
N ASN A 26 -13.10 5.81 -9.87
CA ASN A 26 -11.79 6.03 -10.48
C ASN A 26 -10.68 5.95 -9.42
N THR A 27 -10.91 6.58 -8.27
CA THR A 27 -9.98 6.49 -7.14
C THR A 27 -9.84 5.06 -6.62
N LYS A 28 -10.93 4.29 -6.51
CA LYS A 28 -10.91 2.87 -6.14
C LYS A 28 -10.05 2.05 -7.10
N GLU A 29 -10.20 2.25 -8.40
CA GLU A 29 -9.41 1.56 -9.43
C GLU A 29 -7.91 1.89 -9.29
N ARG A 30 -7.57 3.16 -9.12
CA ARG A 30 -6.18 3.60 -8.88
C ARG A 30 -5.57 2.97 -7.62
N ILE A 31 -6.34 2.86 -6.54
CA ILE A 31 -5.91 2.20 -5.30
C ILE A 31 -5.68 0.70 -5.55
N LYS A 32 -6.60 0.01 -6.23
CA LYS A 32 -6.47 -1.41 -6.57
C LYS A 32 -5.22 -1.69 -7.40
N GLU A 33 -4.96 -0.87 -8.43
CA GLU A 33 -3.74 -0.99 -9.23
C GLU A 33 -2.47 -0.78 -8.42
N ALA A 34 -2.48 0.20 -7.51
CA ALA A 34 -1.35 0.45 -6.63
C ALA A 34 -1.10 -0.74 -5.70
N ILE A 35 -2.14 -1.31 -5.10
CA ILE A 35 -2.04 -2.51 -4.26
C ILE A 35 -1.49 -3.70 -5.04
N LYS A 36 -1.94 -3.90 -6.29
CA LYS A 36 -1.41 -4.94 -7.18
C LYS A 36 0.09 -4.74 -7.44
N LYS A 37 0.52 -3.52 -7.74
CA LYS A 37 1.95 -3.19 -7.93
C LYS A 37 2.76 -3.44 -6.66
N ILE A 38 2.22 -3.08 -5.48
CA ILE A 38 2.84 -3.36 -4.19
C ILE A 38 2.96 -4.87 -3.94
N SER A 39 1.93 -5.68 -4.26
CA SER A 39 2.01 -7.13 -4.08
C SER A 39 3.11 -7.79 -4.94
N GLN A 40 3.45 -7.19 -6.07
CA GLN A 40 4.48 -7.69 -6.98
C GLN A 40 5.88 -7.21 -6.57
N SER A 41 6.01 -5.94 -6.16
CA SER A 41 7.28 -5.36 -5.72
C SER A 41 7.04 -4.37 -4.57
N PRO A 42 7.01 -4.85 -3.31
CA PRO A 42 6.73 -3.99 -2.16
C PRO A 42 7.94 -3.19 -1.70
N TYR A 43 9.16 -3.56 -2.10
CA TYR A 43 10.38 -2.91 -1.62
C TYR A 43 10.82 -1.71 -2.48
N VAL A 44 10.65 -1.81 -3.80
CA VAL A 44 11.24 -0.86 -4.76
C VAL A 44 10.23 -0.48 -5.81
N GLY A 45 10.13 0.83 -6.07
CA GLY A 45 9.32 1.38 -7.15
C GLY A 45 9.36 2.91 -7.15
N LYS A 46 9.08 3.52 -8.30
CA LYS A 46 9.09 4.99 -8.48
C LYS A 46 8.23 5.75 -7.46
N ASN A 47 7.15 5.11 -7.01
CA ASN A 47 6.19 5.69 -6.07
C ASN A 47 6.41 5.26 -4.62
N ILE A 48 7.38 4.37 -4.36
CA ILE A 48 7.65 3.78 -3.06
C ILE A 48 8.76 4.56 -2.37
N LYS A 49 8.54 4.97 -1.12
CA LYS A 49 9.60 5.44 -0.23
C LYS A 49 9.51 4.73 1.10
N LYS A 50 10.64 4.22 1.60
CA LYS A 50 10.77 3.77 2.99
C LYS A 50 10.65 4.99 3.91
N LEU A 51 9.81 4.90 4.92
CA LEU A 51 9.71 5.89 5.99
C LEU A 51 10.86 5.63 6.97
N LYS A 52 11.63 6.68 7.27
CA LYS A 52 12.71 6.61 8.26
C LYS A 52 12.10 6.53 9.68
N ASP A 53 12.86 5.95 10.61
CA ASP A 53 12.58 6.02 12.05
C ASP A 53 11.32 5.27 12.53
N LYS A 54 10.95 4.18 11.85
CA LYS A 54 9.90 3.25 12.28
C LYS A 54 10.44 1.82 12.34
N PHE A 55 10.24 1.17 13.49
CA PHE A 55 10.47 -0.26 13.67
C PHE A 55 9.13 -0.91 14.06
N PRO A 56 8.62 -1.87 13.29
CA PRO A 56 9.11 -2.37 12.00
C PRO A 56 9.07 -1.32 10.86
N PRO A 57 9.87 -1.50 9.79
CA PRO A 57 9.99 -0.51 8.72
C PRO A 57 8.66 -0.34 7.97
N LEU A 58 8.21 0.91 7.86
CA LEU A 58 7.05 1.30 7.08
C LEU A 58 7.46 1.85 5.71
N TYR A 59 6.58 1.63 4.74
CA TYR A 59 6.73 2.07 3.37
C TYR A 59 5.53 2.91 2.98
N ARG A 60 5.75 3.86 2.08
CA ARG A 60 4.71 4.71 1.52
C ARG A 60 4.70 4.57 0.01
N TYR A 61 3.54 4.21 -0.56
CA TYR A 61 3.26 4.28 -1.99
C TYR A 61 2.43 5.52 -2.30
N ARG A 62 2.85 6.33 -3.29
CA ARG A 62 2.10 7.50 -3.76
C ARG A 62 1.23 7.17 -4.97
N VAL A 63 -0.05 7.55 -4.91
CA VAL A 63 -1.02 7.43 -6.00
C VAL A 63 -1.65 8.81 -6.23
N GLY A 64 -1.03 9.65 -7.05
CA GLY A 64 -1.45 11.04 -7.21
C GLY A 64 -1.44 11.81 -5.88
N ASN A 65 -2.63 12.13 -5.37
CA ASN A 65 -2.88 12.78 -4.09
C ASN A 65 -3.10 11.82 -2.91
N ILE A 66 -3.04 10.51 -3.12
CA ILE A 66 -3.25 9.49 -2.09
C ILE A 66 -1.91 8.90 -1.66
N ARG A 67 -1.81 8.57 -0.37
CA ARG A 67 -0.67 7.87 0.24
C ARG A 67 -1.17 6.58 0.86
N ILE A 68 -0.62 5.46 0.39
CA ILE A 68 -0.82 4.14 0.97
C ILE A 68 0.38 3.88 1.88
N ILE A 69 0.15 3.69 3.17
CA ILE A 69 1.17 3.33 4.14
C ILE A 69 1.04 1.84 4.42
N TYR A 70 2.14 1.12 4.32
CA TYR A 70 2.16 -0.32 4.50
C TYR A 70 3.43 -0.81 5.15
N GLN A 71 3.35 -2.00 5.71
CA GLN A 71 4.45 -2.76 6.29
C GLN A 71 4.64 -4.04 5.48
N ILE A 72 5.88 -4.51 5.40
CA ILE A 72 6.22 -5.77 4.74
C ILE A 72 6.65 -6.75 5.82
N GLN A 73 5.93 -7.85 5.96
CA GLN A 73 6.28 -8.98 6.80
C GLN A 73 6.98 -10.01 5.92
N LYS A 74 8.31 -10.01 5.95
CA LYS A 74 9.14 -10.84 5.07
C LYS A 74 8.96 -12.33 5.35
N GLU A 75 8.78 -12.70 6.62
CA GLU A 75 8.61 -14.09 7.08
C GLU A 75 7.30 -14.71 6.57
N GLU A 76 6.19 -13.96 6.63
CA GLU A 76 4.88 -14.42 6.18
C GLU A 76 4.60 -14.17 4.69
N GLU A 77 5.50 -13.46 3.99
CA GLU A 77 5.28 -12.92 2.64
C GLU A 77 3.97 -12.10 2.54
N VAL A 78 3.69 -11.34 3.59
CA VAL A 78 2.50 -10.50 3.72
C VAL A 78 2.88 -9.02 3.63
N VAL A 79 2.12 -8.27 2.86
CA VAL A 79 2.11 -6.80 2.92
C VAL A 79 0.87 -6.37 3.68
N PHE A 80 1.08 -5.73 4.82
CA PHE A 80 0.02 -5.18 5.65
C PHE A 80 -0.17 -3.70 5.35
N ILE A 81 -1.26 -3.35 4.66
CA ILE A 81 -1.65 -1.97 4.41
C ILE A 81 -2.24 -1.39 5.70
N VAL A 82 -1.46 -0.54 6.35
CA VAL A 82 -1.81 0.10 7.63
C VAL A 82 -2.91 1.13 7.43
N THR A 83 -2.76 2.02 6.45
CA THR A 83 -3.74 3.08 6.21
C THR A 83 -3.61 3.66 4.79
N ILE A 84 -4.71 4.20 4.27
CA ILE A 84 -4.77 4.91 3.00
C ILE A 84 -5.36 6.28 3.30
N LYS A 85 -4.68 7.35 2.88
CA LYS A 85 -5.11 8.73 3.19
C LYS A 85 -4.76 9.72 2.09
N TYR A 86 -5.44 10.86 2.04
CA TYR A 86 -5.08 11.93 1.13
C TYR A 86 -3.83 12.70 1.60
N ARG A 87 -3.17 13.34 0.65
CA ARG A 87 -2.04 14.25 0.88
C ARG A 87 -2.60 15.50 1.52
N GLY A 88 -2.49 15.56 2.85
CA GLY A 88 -3.01 16.70 3.62
C GLY A 88 -4.28 16.39 4.41
N ASP A 89 -4.58 15.12 4.71
CA ASP A 89 -5.55 14.70 5.75
C ASP A 89 -5.12 15.14 7.18
N ALA A 90 -4.67 16.39 7.30
CA ALA A 90 -4.70 17.20 8.50
C ALA A 90 -5.99 18.03 8.59
N TYR A 91 -6.88 17.96 7.59
CA TYR A 91 -8.18 18.64 7.62
C TYR A 91 -9.26 17.69 8.14
N LYS A 92 -9.48 17.78 9.46
CA LYS A 92 -10.83 17.82 10.02
C LYS A 92 -11.36 19.24 9.88
#